data_AF-A0A644ZVS9-F1
#
_entry.id   AF-A0A644ZVS9-F1
#
_cell.length_a   1.000
_cell.length_b   1.000
_cell.length_c   1.000
_cell.angle_alpha   90.00
_cell.angle_beta   90.00
_cell.angle_gamma   90.00
#
_symmetry.space_group_name_H-M   'P 1'
#
loop_
_entity.id
_entity.type
_entity.pdbx_description
1 polymer ?
#
loop_
_entity_poly.entity_id
_entity_poly.type
_entity_poly.pdbx_seq_one_letter_code
_entity_poly.pdbx_strand_id
1 'polypeptide(L)' 'MLNLLPLPVLDGGHLMYYLWEGVTGRGVSDAWMERLQRGGVAVLLVMMSIALFNDVTRYVTRLFG' A
#
# COMPACT_ATOMS: atom_id res chain seq x y z
N MET A 1 3.10 -6.91 -15.44
CA MET A 1 1.95 -7.39 -14.63
C MET A 1 2.16 -6.97 -13.18
N LEU A 2 1.96 -5.68 -12.88
CA LEU A 2 2.23 -5.05 -11.57
C LEU A 2 1.05 -4.15 -11.14
N ASN A 3 -0.14 -4.36 -11.71
CA ASN A 3 -1.27 -3.42 -11.64
C ASN A 3 -2.44 -3.90 -10.74
N LEU A 4 -2.18 -4.85 -9.83
CA LEU A 4 -3.19 -5.45 -8.95
C LEU A 4 -2.98 -5.12 -7.46
N LEU A 5 -2.02 -4.25 -7.13
CA LEU A 5 -1.90 -3.75 -5.77
C LEU A 5 -3.03 -2.76 -5.52
N PRO A 6 -3.85 -2.92 -4.45
CA PRO A 6 -4.90 -1.98 -4.08
C PRO A 6 -4.26 -0.74 -3.45
N LEU A 7 -3.49 -0.01 -4.26
CA LEU A 7 -3.01 1.32 -3.97
C LEU A 7 -3.95 2.27 -4.71
N PRO A 8 -4.57 3.27 -4.08
CA PRO A 8 -5.57 4.15 -4.71
C PRO A 8 -5.11 4.96 -5.95
N VAL A 9 -3.88 4.75 -6.42
CA VAL A 9 -3.28 5.34 -7.62
C VAL A 9 -3.08 4.29 -8.75
N LEU A 10 -3.20 3.00 -8.43
CA LEU A 10 -3.22 1.85 -9.35
C LEU A 10 -4.65 1.27 -9.37
N ASP A 11 -5.08 0.71 -10.50
CA ASP A 11 -6.48 0.35 -10.82
C ASP A 11 -7.28 -0.47 -9.76
N GLY A 12 -6.62 -1.06 -8.76
CA GLY A 12 -7.27 -1.80 -7.65
C GLY A 12 -8.11 -0.94 -6.70
N GLY A 13 -7.85 0.36 -6.59
CA GLY A 13 -8.68 1.28 -5.79
C GLY A 13 -10.12 1.39 -6.32
N HIS A 14 -10.28 1.42 -7.65
CA HIS A 14 -11.57 1.42 -8.32
C HIS A 14 -12.30 0.08 -8.18
N LEU A 15 -11.58 -1.05 -8.21
CA LEU A 15 -12.17 -2.37 -8.00
C LEU A 15 -12.77 -2.52 -6.59
N MET A 16 -12.07 -2.02 -5.57
CA MET A 16 -12.58 -1.98 -4.20
C MET A 16 -13.84 -1.11 -4.08
N TYR A 17 -13.88 -0.01 -4.84
CA TYR A 17 -15.03 0.88 -4.92
C TYR A 17 -16.25 0.17 -5.52
N TYR A 18 -16.08 -0.53 -6.65
CA TYR A 18 -17.15 -1.30 -7.29
C TYR A 18 -17.64 -2.47 -6.42
N LEU A 19 -16.75 -3.13 -5.68
CA LEU A 19 -17.13 -4.16 -4.72
C LEU A 19 -17.95 -3.57 -3.57
N TRP A 20 -17.52 -2.43 -3.00
CA TRP A 20 -18.26 -1.77 -1.93
C TRP A 20 -19.62 -1.25 -2.40
N GLU A 21 -19.67 -0.61 -3.56
CA GLU A 21 -20.90 -0.10 -4.17
C GLU A 21 -21.83 -1.24 -4.59
N GLY A 22 -21.31 -2.35 -5.10
CA GLY A 22 -22.08 -3.53 -5.44
C GLY A 22 -22.68 -4.24 -4.22
N VAL A 23 -22.00 -4.21 -3.07
CA VAL A 23 -22.50 -4.80 -1.80
C VAL A 23 -23.42 -3.83 -1.04
N THR A 24 -23.14 -2.53 -1.06
CA THR A 24 -23.78 -1.54 -0.18
C THR A 24 -24.77 -0.63 -0.90
N GLY A 25 -24.72 -0.55 -2.23
CA GLY A 25 -25.54 0.34 -3.06
C GLY A 25 -25.26 1.84 -2.83
N ARG A 26 -24.16 2.17 -2.15
CA ARG A 26 -23.77 3.54 -1.78
C ARG A 26 -22.29 3.76 -2.08
N GLY A 27 -21.97 4.89 -2.71
CA GLY A 27 -20.58 5.29 -2.96
C GLY A 27 -19.78 5.45 -1.66
N VAL A 28 -18.50 5.08 -1.70
CA VAL A 28 -17.56 5.32 -0.58
C VAL A 28 -17.31 6.82 -0.49
N SER A 29 -17.43 7.42 0.70
CA SER A 29 -17.15 8.85 0.85
C SER A 29 -15.68 9.15 0.59
N ASP A 30 -15.36 10.24 -0.09
CA ASP A 30 -14.00 10.70 -0.37
C ASP A 30 -13.11 10.76 0.89
N ALA A 31 -13.69 11.14 2.03
CA ALA A 31 -13.00 11.23 3.32
C ALA A 31 -12.51 9.88 3.87
N TRP A 32 -13.14 8.77 3.48
CA TRP A 32 -12.70 7.41 3.80
C TRP A 32 -11.57 6.97 2.87
N MET A 33 -11.68 7.30 1.58
CA MET A 33 -10.66 6.99 0.57
C MET A 33 -9.33 7.68 0.91
N GLU A 34 -9.39 8.97 1.25
CA GLU A 34 -8.19 9.74 1.60
C GLU A 34 -7.49 9.19 2.85
N ARG A 35 -8.27 8.76 3.86
CA ARG A 35 -7.73 8.12 5.07
C ARG A 35 -7.04 6.79 4.75
N LEU A 36 -7.66 5.97 3.91
CA LEU A 36 -7.13 4.66 3.54
C LEU A 36 -5.86 4.81 2.69
N GLN A 37 -5.84 5.80 1.79
CA GLN A 37 -4.67 6.11 0.97
C GLN A 37 -3.50 6.60 1.81
N ARG A 38 -3.73 7.56 2.72
CA ARG A 38 -2.68 8.04 3.64
C ARG A 38 -2.18 6.92 4.55
N GLY A 39 -3.09 6.08 5.07
CA GLY A 39 -2.73 4.91 5.87
C GLY A 39 -1.89 3.90 5.08
N GLY A 40 -2.30 3.58 3.85
CA GLY A 40 -1.58 2.65 2.97
C GLY A 40 -0.16 3.15 2.65
N VAL A 41 0.00 4.44 2.33
CA VAL A 41 1.32 5.04 2.10
C VAL A 41 2.19 4.99 3.36
N ALA A 42 1.62 5.29 4.54
CA ALA A 42 2.37 5.20 5.79
C ALA A 42 2.88 3.78 6.07
N VAL A 43 2.04 2.76 5.87
CA VAL A 43 2.43 1.35 6.02
C VAL A 43 3.53 0.97 5.03
N LEU A 44 3.41 1.38 3.76
CA LEU A 44 4.44 1.14 2.76
C LEU A 44 5.78 1.76 3.16
N LEU A 45 5.79 3.00 3.63
CA LEU A 45 7.01 3.67 4.06
C LEU A 45 7.68 2.95 5.24
N VAL A 46 6.90 2.47 6.20
CA VAL A 46 7.41 1.66 7.32
C VAL A 46 8.03 0.36 6.82
N MET A 47 7.33 -0.37 5.94
CA MET A 47 7.85 -1.61 5.37
C MET A 47 9.13 -1.39 4.58
N MET A 48 9.18 -0.36 3.74
CA MET A 48 10.38 0.01 2.98
C MET A 48 11.55 0.35 3.90
N SER A 49 11.28 1.08 4.99
CA SER A 49 12.31 1.44 5.97
C SER A 49 12.89 0.19 6.62
N ILE A 50 12.04 -0.74 7.07
CA ILE A 50 12.47 -2.02 7.67
C ILE A 50 13.28 -2.84 6.66
N ALA A 51 12.80 -2.96 5.42
CA ALA A 51 13.50 -3.69 4.36
C ALA A 51 14.90 -3.09 4.10
N LEU A 52 14.99 -1.77 4.00
CA LEU A 52 16.26 -1.07 3.79
C LEU A 52 17.23 -1.30 4.96
N PHE A 53 16.76 -1.22 6.20
CA PHE A 53 17.58 -1.52 7.39
C PHE A 53 18.13 -2.95 7.36
N ASN A 54 17.27 -3.91 7.01
CA ASN A 54 17.64 -5.32 6.91
C ASN A 54 18.67 -5.55 5.80
N ASP A 55 18.47 -4.92 4.64
CA ASP A 55 19.40 -5.03 3.50
C ASP A 55 20.75 -4.42 3.86
N VAL A 56 20.80 -3.21 4.41
CA VAL A 56 22.05 -2.55 4.83
C VAL A 56 22.80 -3.41 5.85
N THR A 57 22.10 -3.91 6.87
CA THR A 57 22.71 -4.76 7.91
C THR A 57 23.30 -6.03 7.29
N ARG A 58 22.58 -6.65 6.35
CA ARG A 58 23.04 -7.83 5.61
C ARG A 58 24.26 -7.51 4.72
N TYR A 59 24.27 -6.38 4.03
CA TYR A 59 25.40 -5.96 3.19
C TYR A 59 26.65 -5.69 4.03
N VAL A 60 26.50 -4.95 5.13
CA VAL A 60 27.59 -4.67 6.08
C VAL A 60 28.16 -5.98 6.63
N THR A 61 27.31 -6.89 7.11
CA THR A 61 27.75 -8.19 7.65
C THR A 61 28.55 -9.00 6.62
N ARG A 62 28.19 -8.95 5.34
CA ARG A 62 28.93 -9.63 4.25
C ARG A 62 30.26 -8.96 3.89
N LEU A 63 30.40 -7.66 4.13
CA LEU A 63 31.62 -6.91 3.85
C LEU A 63 32.70 -7.09 4.93
N PHE A 64 32.27 -7.33 6.17
CA PHE A 64 33.16 -7.50 7.33
C PHE A 64 33.36 -8.97 7.76
N GLY A 65 32.72 -9.92 7.08
CA GLY A 65 32.79 -11.36 7.36
C GLY A 65 33.59 -12.15 6.33
#